data_AF-A0A1B6JNF8-F1
#
_entry.id   AF-A0A1B6JNF8-F1
#
_cell.length_a   1.000
_cell.length_b   1.000
_cell.length_c   1.000
_cell.angle_alpha   90.00
_cell.angle_beta   90.00
_cell.angle_gamma   90.00
#
_symmetry.space_group_name_H-M   'P 1'
#
loop_
_entity.id
_entity.type
_entity.pdbx_description
1 polymer ?
#
loop_
_entity_poly.entity_id
_entity_poly.type
_entity_poly.pdbx_seq_one_letter_code
_entity_poly.pdbx_strand_id
1 'polypeptide(L)'
;MDEVAFHLSQRLESLQVVVYSAGQNGLRWVEQLLDKGYDLALSTWNSEQRQLLNNIISQKIDLTIQFGKQISNTTIKYTNPTFLYVRLTQLVGPEWDQRVVMAGCVGLLVGTGIGISVGLCLQTPPRPVSLMKAVTVTGFTGVDAVAYMEDVVTPTICSPDDVLIQVRGGTVDPVDIKICNGYARVLRKQLNKYNPNVRGELPLVLGRDVAGVVRDIGAAVTRLEVGDEVWCAVPPWLPGTLAEVVVVKQQYVSHKPRTLAFDGAASLPYSGTVAWDAVAVKAKLSVHNASSKRYCV
;
A
#
# COMPACT_ATOMS: atom_id res chain seq x y z
N MET A 1 22.23 23.08 45.58
CA MET A 1 21.62 22.87 44.24
C MET A 1 21.19 21.40 44.14
N ASP A 2 20.62 20.83 45.21
CA ASP A 2 20.67 19.37 45.43
C ASP A 2 19.28 18.73 45.66
N GLU A 3 18.25 19.53 45.90
CA GLU A 3 16.89 19.06 46.14
C GLU A 3 16.14 18.76 44.83
N VAL A 4 16.41 19.54 43.78
CA VAL A 4 15.82 19.34 42.45
C VAL A 4 16.40 18.11 41.75
N ALA A 5 17.70 17.85 41.92
CA ALA A 5 18.36 16.68 41.35
C ALA A 5 17.88 15.37 42.01
N PHE A 6 17.63 15.41 43.33
CA PHE A 6 17.09 14.28 44.10
C PHE A 6 15.63 13.95 43.72
N HIS A 7 14.78 14.96 43.52
CA HIS A 7 13.42 14.73 43.05
C HIS A 7 13.34 14.30 41.58
N LEU A 8 14.31 14.70 40.74
CA LEU A 8 14.40 14.24 39.35
C LEU A 8 14.78 12.76 39.27
N SER A 9 15.71 12.29 40.10
CA SER A 9 16.12 10.88 40.14
C SER A 9 14.98 9.98 40.64
N GLN A 10 14.25 10.39 41.69
CA GLN A 10 13.08 9.67 42.18
C GLN A 10 11.97 9.54 41.13
N ARG A 11 11.74 10.56 40.30
CA ARG A 11 10.73 10.50 39.23
C ARG A 11 11.17 9.63 38.05
N LEU A 12 12.46 9.61 37.72
CA LEU A 12 13.01 8.75 36.66
C LEU A 12 12.96 7.26 37.01
N GLU A 13 13.20 6.90 38.27
CA GLU A 13 13.07 5.51 38.75
C GLU A 13 11.61 5.03 38.69
N SER A 14 10.65 5.88 39.03
CA SER A 14 9.22 5.54 38.92
C SER A 14 8.78 5.32 37.46
N LEU A 15 9.34 6.06 36.51
CA LEU A 15 9.09 5.90 35.07
C LEU A 15 9.71 4.60 34.53
N GLN A 16 10.91 4.22 34.97
CA GLN A 16 11.51 2.94 34.60
C GLN A 16 10.68 1.74 35.08
N VAL A 17 10.11 1.81 36.29
CA VAL A 17 9.26 0.73 36.84
C VAL A 17 7.92 0.64 36.07
N VAL A 18 7.35 1.76 35.62
CA VAL A 18 6.12 1.78 34.79
C VAL A 18 6.39 1.27 33.38
N VAL A 19 7.52 1.63 32.77
CA VAL A 19 7.92 1.13 31.43
C VAL A 19 8.25 -0.36 31.47
N TYR A 20 8.89 -0.83 32.55
CA TYR A 20 9.21 -2.24 32.73
C TYR A 20 7.96 -3.10 32.98
N SER A 21 7.00 -2.62 33.77
CA SER A 21 5.73 -3.33 34.01
C SER A 21 4.77 -3.30 32.82
N ALA A 22 4.76 -2.22 32.02
CA ALA A 22 4.03 -2.14 30.76
C ALA A 22 4.58 -3.12 29.71
N GLY A 23 5.91 -3.29 29.66
CA GLY A 23 6.57 -4.29 28.81
C GLY A 23 6.19 -5.72 29.14
N GLN A 24 6.08 -6.07 30.42
CA GLN A 24 5.71 -7.44 30.85
C GLN A 24 4.23 -7.78 30.60
N ASN A 25 3.31 -6.82 30.76
CA ASN A 25 1.89 -7.04 30.44
C ASN A 25 1.63 -7.13 28.93
N GLY A 26 2.37 -6.37 28.12
CA GLY A 26 2.32 -6.48 26.66
C GLY A 26 2.86 -7.81 26.14
N LEU A 27 3.92 -8.34 26.77
CA LEU A 27 4.48 -9.66 26.44
C LEU A 27 3.48 -10.80 26.70
N ARG A 28 2.75 -10.77 27.82
CA ARG A 28 1.72 -11.78 28.13
C ARG A 28 0.52 -11.75 27.18
N TRP A 29 0.13 -10.55 26.71
CA TRP A 29 -0.95 -10.41 25.73
C TRP A 29 -0.55 -10.95 24.35
N VAL A 30 0.72 -10.77 23.96
CA VAL A 30 1.30 -11.34 22.75
C VAL A 30 1.41 -12.86 22.86
N GLU A 31 1.81 -13.40 24.00
CA GLU A 31 1.81 -14.85 24.27
C GLU A 31 0.41 -15.47 24.13
N GLN A 32 -0.64 -14.81 24.65
CA GLN A 32 -2.02 -15.30 24.51
C GLN A 32 -2.56 -15.29 23.07
N LEU A 33 -2.14 -14.31 22.26
CA LEU A 33 -2.48 -14.25 20.83
C LEU A 33 -1.69 -15.29 20.02
N LEU A 34 -0.45 -15.54 20.41
CA LEU A 34 0.40 -16.56 19.80
C LEU A 34 -0.12 -17.96 20.11
N ASP A 35 -0.51 -18.27 21.35
CA ASP A 35 -1.08 -19.58 21.73
C ASP A 35 -2.42 -19.86 21.02
N LYS A 36 -3.32 -18.86 20.97
CA LYS A 36 -4.59 -19.00 20.24
C LYS A 36 -4.42 -19.13 18.72
N GLY A 37 -3.41 -18.48 18.16
CA GLY A 37 -3.06 -18.62 16.74
C GLY A 37 -2.39 -19.97 16.44
N TYR A 38 -1.62 -20.48 17.39
CA TYR A 38 -0.88 -21.74 17.32
C TYR A 38 -1.82 -22.96 17.37
N ASP A 39 -2.79 -22.98 18.29
CA ASP A 39 -3.78 -24.07 18.38
C ASP A 39 -4.70 -24.15 17.15
N LEU A 40 -5.05 -23.00 16.56
CA LEU A 40 -5.86 -22.95 15.34
C LEU A 40 -5.09 -23.50 14.13
N ALA A 41 -3.79 -23.19 14.03
CA ALA A 41 -2.91 -23.65 12.96
C ALA A 41 -2.49 -25.13 13.11
N LEU A 42 -2.41 -25.65 14.34
CA LEU A 42 -2.07 -27.04 14.62
C LEU A 42 -3.21 -28.02 14.33
N SER A 43 -4.47 -27.57 14.38
CA SER A 43 -5.64 -28.39 14.02
C SER A 43 -5.72 -28.75 12.52
N THR A 44 -4.87 -28.14 11.68
CA THR A 44 -4.98 -28.23 10.22
C THR A 44 -3.77 -28.83 9.50
N TRP A 45 -2.64 -29.21 10.14
CA TRP A 45 -1.43 -29.49 9.33
C TRP A 45 -0.40 -30.54 9.84
N ASN A 46 -0.01 -31.45 8.93
CA ASN A 46 0.79 -32.67 9.08
C ASN A 46 2.31 -32.47 9.39
N SER A 47 2.92 -33.50 9.99
CA SER A 47 4.18 -33.51 10.76
C SER A 47 5.50 -33.35 9.97
N GLU A 48 5.53 -33.60 8.67
CA GLU A 48 6.80 -33.69 7.91
C GLU A 48 7.38 -32.31 7.55
N GLN A 49 6.54 -31.30 7.35
CA GLN A 49 6.98 -29.93 7.05
C GLN A 49 7.42 -29.14 8.29
N ARG A 50 7.11 -29.61 9.52
CA ARG A 50 7.50 -28.93 10.77
C ARG A 50 9.02 -28.92 10.99
N GLN A 51 9.74 -29.96 10.62
CA GLN A 51 11.19 -30.01 10.86
C GLN A 51 11.95 -29.06 9.93
N LEU A 52 11.54 -28.96 8.67
CA LEU A 52 12.09 -28.02 7.69
C LEU A 52 11.80 -26.56 8.08
N LEU A 53 10.57 -26.27 8.52
CA LEU A 53 10.19 -24.94 9.01
C LEU A 53 10.90 -24.59 10.32
N ASN A 54 11.03 -25.51 11.27
CA ASN A 54 11.76 -25.26 12.52
C ASN A 54 13.22 -24.91 12.27
N ASN A 55 13.87 -25.57 11.31
CA ASN A 55 15.25 -25.26 10.93
C ASN A 55 15.37 -23.89 10.22
N ILE A 56 14.41 -23.54 9.36
CA ILE A 56 14.40 -22.22 8.70
C ILE A 56 14.08 -21.09 9.68
N ILE A 57 13.13 -21.33 10.60
CA ILE A 57 12.70 -20.37 11.62
C ILE A 57 13.80 -20.16 12.65
N SER A 58 14.42 -21.23 13.17
CA SER A 58 15.52 -21.10 14.12
C SER A 58 16.70 -20.35 13.49
N GLN A 59 17.06 -20.68 12.24
CA GLN A 59 18.14 -20.01 11.53
C GLN A 59 17.85 -18.52 11.30
N LYS A 60 16.60 -18.16 10.98
CA LYS A 60 16.20 -16.75 10.84
C LYS A 60 16.14 -16.00 12.17
N ILE A 61 15.68 -16.65 13.24
CA ILE A 61 15.64 -16.07 14.59
C ILE A 61 17.07 -15.81 15.09
N ASP A 62 17.99 -16.76 14.93
CA ASP A 62 19.38 -16.59 15.33
C ASP A 62 20.09 -15.50 14.53
N LEU A 63 19.87 -15.44 13.21
CA LEU A 63 20.36 -14.33 12.36
C LEU A 63 19.83 -12.99 12.83
N THR A 64 18.55 -12.90 13.21
CA THR A 64 17.91 -11.66 13.67
C THR A 64 18.43 -11.24 15.04
N ILE A 65 18.63 -12.19 15.96
CA ILE A 65 19.22 -11.95 17.28
C ILE A 65 20.68 -11.52 17.14
N GLN A 66 21.45 -12.14 16.25
CA GLN A 66 22.84 -11.76 15.98
C GLN A 66 22.94 -10.38 15.32
N PHE A 67 22.11 -10.09 14.32
CA PHE A 67 22.04 -8.74 13.72
C PHE A 67 21.62 -7.70 14.75
N GLY A 68 20.64 -8.01 15.61
CA GLY A 68 20.22 -7.13 16.70
C GLY A 68 21.34 -6.86 17.71
N LYS A 69 22.09 -7.89 18.13
CA LYS A 69 23.27 -7.74 19.00
C LYS A 69 24.40 -6.97 18.31
N GLN A 70 24.63 -7.18 17.02
CA GLN A 70 25.64 -6.48 16.25
C GLN A 70 25.28 -5.00 16.07
N ILE A 71 24.05 -4.68 15.70
CA ILE A 71 23.56 -3.30 15.60
C ILE A 71 23.58 -2.64 16.98
N SER A 72 23.13 -3.31 18.04
CA SER A 72 23.17 -2.77 19.41
C SER A 72 24.60 -2.46 19.86
N ASN A 73 25.54 -3.39 19.70
CA ASN A 73 26.93 -3.18 20.11
C ASN A 73 27.65 -2.14 19.24
N THR A 74 27.30 -2.05 17.96
CA THR A 74 27.81 -1.03 17.04
C THR A 74 27.25 0.34 17.41
N THR A 75 25.94 0.43 17.65
CA THR A 75 25.26 1.68 18.04
C THR A 75 25.76 2.16 19.40
N ILE A 76 25.87 1.30 20.41
CA ILE A 76 26.41 1.70 21.74
C ILE A 76 27.87 2.19 21.62
N LYS A 77 28.66 1.64 20.70
CA LYS A 77 30.05 2.08 20.47
C LYS A 77 30.13 3.45 19.78
N TYR A 78 29.24 3.75 18.84
CA TYR A 78 29.21 5.02 18.11
C TYR A 78 28.36 6.10 18.75
N THR A 79 27.47 5.77 19.68
CA THR A 79 26.65 6.72 20.45
C THR A 79 27.25 7.02 21.84
N ASN A 80 28.37 6.40 22.21
CA ASN A 80 29.10 6.74 23.43
C ASN A 80 29.73 8.14 23.29
N PRO A 81 29.28 9.15 24.08
CA PRO A 81 29.75 10.53 23.96
C PRO A 81 31.26 10.67 24.08
N THR A 82 31.87 9.84 24.92
CA THR A 82 33.32 9.86 25.18
C THR A 82 34.10 9.29 24.00
N PHE A 83 33.58 8.27 23.32
CA PHE A 83 34.20 7.71 22.11
C PHE A 83 34.09 8.68 20.93
N LEU A 84 32.92 9.31 20.77
CA LEU A 84 32.68 10.36 19.78
C LEU A 84 33.62 11.55 20.00
N TYR A 85 33.77 12.01 21.25
CA TYR A 85 34.70 13.09 21.61
C TYR A 85 36.15 12.74 21.28
N VAL A 86 36.65 11.57 21.71
CA VAL A 86 38.03 11.14 21.44
C VAL A 86 38.29 10.97 19.94
N ARG A 87 37.33 10.43 19.18
CA ARG A 87 37.44 10.27 17.72
C ARG A 87 37.40 11.61 17.00
N LEU A 88 36.55 12.54 17.44
CA LEU A 88 36.51 13.91 16.93
C LEU A 88 37.84 14.62 17.22
N THR A 89 38.42 14.47 18.41
CA THR A 89 39.76 15.02 18.73
C THR A 89 40.92 14.32 18.01
N GLN A 90 40.72 13.13 17.45
CA GLN A 90 41.73 12.43 16.63
C GLN A 90 41.61 12.77 15.13
N LEU A 91 40.37 12.99 14.64
CA LEU A 91 40.10 13.50 13.30
C LEU A 91 40.49 14.99 13.17
N VAL A 92 40.34 15.74 14.26
CA VAL A 92 40.71 17.15 14.38
C VAL A 92 42.06 17.21 15.08
N GLY A 93 43.15 17.18 14.31
CA GLY A 93 44.51 17.30 14.85
C GLY A 93 44.74 18.60 15.63
N PRO A 94 45.86 18.72 16.38
CA PRO A 94 46.13 19.83 17.32
C PRO A 94 46.29 21.23 16.69
N GLU A 95 46.10 21.37 15.38
CA GLU A 95 46.37 22.61 14.62
C GLU A 95 45.13 23.39 14.20
N TRP A 96 43.92 22.98 14.64
CA TRP A 96 42.70 23.69 14.27
C TRP A 96 42.48 24.92 15.15
N ASP A 97 42.85 26.07 14.61
CA ASP A 97 42.52 27.38 15.18
C ASP A 97 40.98 27.54 15.29
N GLN A 98 40.52 28.17 16.36
CA GLN A 98 39.11 28.34 16.72
C GLN A 98 38.28 28.96 15.58
N ARG A 99 38.95 29.73 14.72
CA ARG A 99 38.43 30.38 13.51
C ARG A 99 37.98 29.39 12.44
N VAL A 100 38.69 28.27 12.26
CA VAL A 100 38.38 27.26 11.24
C VAL A 100 37.13 26.47 11.63
N VAL A 101 37.02 26.12 12.91
CA VAL A 101 35.83 25.44 13.47
C VAL A 101 34.60 26.35 13.37
N MET A 102 34.75 27.63 13.75
CA MET A 102 33.68 28.61 13.66
C MET A 102 33.24 28.84 12.20
N ALA A 103 34.18 28.94 11.26
CA ALA A 103 33.86 29.05 9.84
C ALA A 103 33.11 27.82 9.31
N GLY A 104 33.48 26.61 9.75
CA GLY A 104 32.77 25.37 9.42
C GLY A 104 31.33 25.35 9.95
N CYS A 105 31.13 25.71 11.22
CA CYS A 105 29.80 25.78 11.82
C CYS A 105 28.90 26.83 11.15
N VAL A 106 29.46 28.02 10.84
CA VAL A 106 28.73 29.08 10.12
C VAL A 106 28.37 28.62 8.71
N GLY A 107 29.30 27.98 7.99
CA GLY A 107 29.03 27.42 6.67
C GLY A 107 27.92 26.37 6.68
N LEU A 108 27.86 25.52 7.70
CA LEU A 108 26.84 24.49 7.86
C LEU A 108 25.46 25.10 8.16
N LEU A 109 25.40 26.12 9.02
CA LEU A 109 24.17 26.86 9.31
C LEU A 109 23.64 27.60 8.07
N VAL A 110 24.52 28.31 7.36
CA VAL A 110 24.17 29.05 6.15
C VAL A 110 23.74 28.08 5.04
N GLY A 111 24.49 27.00 4.82
CA GLY A 111 24.16 25.98 3.83
C GLY A 111 22.84 25.28 4.13
N THR A 112 22.55 24.97 5.39
CA THR A 112 21.26 24.39 5.81
C THR A 112 20.13 25.40 5.63
N GLY A 113 20.34 26.66 5.98
CA GLY A 113 19.36 27.73 5.77
C GLY A 113 19.01 27.94 4.30
N ILE A 114 20.03 27.97 3.42
CA ILE A 114 19.84 28.04 1.97
C ILE A 114 19.15 26.78 1.46
N GLY A 115 19.58 25.59 1.89
CA GLY A 115 18.98 24.32 1.48
C GLY A 115 17.50 24.19 1.85
N ILE A 116 17.13 24.59 3.07
CA ILE A 116 15.73 24.65 3.52
C ILE A 116 14.96 25.69 2.71
N SER A 117 15.52 26.88 2.50
CA SER A 117 14.86 27.95 1.74
C SER A 117 14.60 27.55 0.29
N VAL A 118 15.59 26.96 -0.38
CA VAL A 118 15.45 26.41 -1.73
C VAL A 118 14.43 25.26 -1.73
N GLY A 119 14.49 24.36 -0.74
CA GLY A 119 13.52 23.28 -0.60
C GLY A 119 12.08 23.76 -0.43
N LEU A 120 11.87 24.84 0.32
CA LEU A 120 10.56 25.48 0.51
C LEU A 120 10.11 26.24 -0.75
N CYS A 121 11.01 26.94 -1.44
CA CYS A 121 10.70 27.62 -2.70
C CYS A 121 10.40 26.65 -3.85
N LEU A 122 10.95 25.44 -3.81
CA LEU A 122 10.69 24.37 -4.79
C LEU A 122 9.47 23.51 -4.42
N GLN A 123 8.79 23.77 -3.30
CA GLN A 123 7.54 23.08 -3.00
C GLN A 123 6.51 23.46 -4.07
N THR A 124 6.14 22.47 -4.88
CA THR A 124 4.98 22.58 -5.75
C THR A 124 3.76 22.81 -4.86
N PRO A 125 2.89 23.78 -5.20
CA PRO A 125 1.68 24.01 -4.42
C PRO A 125 0.87 22.70 -4.38
N PRO A 126 0.25 22.34 -3.24
CA PRO A 126 -0.58 21.16 -3.16
C PRO A 126 -1.65 21.26 -4.25
N ARG A 127 -1.71 20.24 -5.12
CA ARG A 127 -2.72 20.20 -6.18
C ARG A 127 -4.10 20.32 -5.53
N PRO A 128 -5.00 21.16 -6.06
CA PRO A 128 -6.35 21.25 -5.53
C PRO A 128 -6.98 19.85 -5.57
N VAL A 129 -7.54 19.42 -4.45
CA VAL A 129 -8.23 18.14 -4.34
C VAL A 129 -9.49 18.24 -5.21
N SER A 130 -9.49 17.55 -6.33
CA SER A 130 -10.68 17.39 -7.16
C SER A 130 -11.60 16.36 -6.51
N LEU A 131 -12.89 16.62 -6.56
CA LEU A 131 -13.94 15.72 -6.12
C LEU A 131 -14.71 15.20 -7.34
N MET A 132 -15.30 14.03 -7.22
CA MET A 132 -16.09 13.37 -8.24
C MET A 132 -17.29 12.65 -7.64
N LYS A 133 -18.26 12.37 -8.51
CA LYS A 133 -19.41 11.54 -8.19
C LYS A 133 -19.07 10.06 -8.31
N ALA A 134 -19.56 9.26 -7.37
CA ALA A 134 -19.40 7.81 -7.40
C ALA A 134 -20.49 7.07 -6.62
N VAL A 135 -20.72 5.82 -7.01
CA VAL A 135 -21.50 4.85 -6.24
C VAL A 135 -20.53 4.07 -5.35
N THR A 136 -20.74 4.19 -4.05
CA THR A 136 -19.83 3.68 -3.03
C THR A 136 -20.53 2.76 -2.05
N VAL A 137 -19.75 2.05 -1.26
CA VAL A 137 -20.19 1.31 -0.08
C VAL A 137 -19.62 2.01 1.16
N THR A 138 -20.48 2.29 2.14
CA THR A 138 -20.14 2.95 3.41
C THR A 138 -19.98 1.96 4.57
N GLY A 139 -20.31 0.70 4.37
CA GLY A 139 -20.19 -0.38 5.35
C GLY A 139 -20.40 -1.76 4.71
N PHE A 140 -19.93 -2.83 5.35
CA PHE A 140 -20.04 -4.19 4.79
C PHE A 140 -21.33 -4.91 5.20
N THR A 141 -22.49 -4.24 5.10
CA THR A 141 -23.80 -4.77 5.51
C THR A 141 -24.68 -5.13 4.31
N GLY A 142 -24.07 -5.44 3.17
CA GLY A 142 -24.79 -5.76 1.94
C GLY A 142 -25.23 -4.50 1.17
N VAL A 143 -26.26 -4.65 0.34
CA VAL A 143 -26.71 -3.60 -0.60
C VAL A 143 -27.26 -2.35 0.10
N ASP A 144 -27.70 -2.48 1.35
CA ASP A 144 -28.22 -1.36 2.16
C ASP A 144 -27.15 -0.31 2.46
N ALA A 145 -25.86 -0.67 2.39
CA ALA A 145 -24.75 0.25 2.61
C ALA A 145 -24.29 0.98 1.33
N VAL A 146 -24.98 0.76 0.20
CA VAL A 146 -24.66 1.44 -1.06
C VAL A 146 -25.14 2.89 -0.99
N ALA A 147 -24.24 3.82 -1.27
CA ALA A 147 -24.52 5.25 -1.26
C ALA A 147 -23.95 5.93 -2.51
N TYR A 148 -24.74 6.81 -3.11
CA TYR A 148 -24.26 7.77 -4.10
C TYR A 148 -23.63 8.96 -3.37
N MET A 149 -22.38 9.27 -3.68
CA MET A 149 -21.59 10.34 -3.09
C MET A 149 -21.12 11.30 -4.18
N GLU A 150 -21.13 12.60 -3.92
CA GLU A 150 -20.70 13.65 -4.86
C GLU A 150 -19.30 14.20 -4.56
N ASP A 151 -18.76 13.83 -3.40
CA ASP A 151 -17.54 14.37 -2.80
C ASP A 151 -16.44 13.30 -2.64
N VAL A 152 -16.42 12.31 -3.54
CA VAL A 152 -15.35 11.30 -3.56
C VAL A 152 -14.11 11.92 -4.17
N VAL A 153 -12.94 11.75 -3.53
CA VAL A 153 -11.69 12.28 -4.05
C VAL A 153 -11.37 11.66 -5.41
N THR A 154 -11.17 12.52 -6.41
CA THR A 154 -10.82 12.10 -7.77
C THR A 154 -9.44 11.43 -7.76
N PRO A 155 -9.30 10.19 -8.27
CA PRO A 155 -8.02 9.53 -8.37
C PRO A 155 -7.14 10.24 -9.41
N THR A 156 -5.82 10.17 -9.22
CA THR A 156 -4.83 10.74 -10.12
C THR A 156 -3.81 9.68 -10.55
N ILE A 157 -3.09 9.94 -11.64
CA ILE A 157 -1.97 9.11 -12.05
C ILE A 157 -0.86 9.20 -11.00
N CYS A 158 -0.47 8.06 -10.46
CA CYS A 158 0.55 7.97 -9.42
C CYS A 158 1.72 7.05 -9.80
N SER A 159 1.58 6.30 -10.90
CA SER A 159 2.58 5.37 -11.41
C SER A 159 2.71 5.54 -12.93
N PRO A 160 3.91 5.27 -13.49
CA PRO A 160 4.15 5.48 -14.92
C PRO A 160 3.32 4.58 -15.83
N ASP A 161 2.75 3.48 -15.32
CA ASP A 161 1.88 2.56 -16.07
C ASP A 161 0.37 2.83 -15.89
N ASP A 162 0.01 3.89 -15.17
CA ASP A 162 -1.38 4.23 -14.90
C ASP A 162 -2.03 4.86 -16.14
N VAL A 163 -3.31 4.56 -16.32
CA VAL A 163 -4.19 5.14 -17.32
C VAL A 163 -5.40 5.69 -16.57
N LEU A 164 -5.68 6.98 -16.74
CA LEU A 164 -6.88 7.63 -16.22
C LEU A 164 -7.96 7.58 -17.29
N ILE A 165 -9.07 6.93 -16.99
CA ILE A 165 -10.20 6.76 -17.90
C ILE A 165 -11.37 7.61 -17.43
N GLN A 166 -11.91 8.44 -18.31
CA GLN A 166 -13.21 9.08 -18.14
C GLN A 166 -14.30 8.05 -18.43
N VAL A 167 -15.07 7.70 -17.40
CA VAL A 167 -16.10 6.67 -17.49
C VAL A 167 -17.27 7.20 -18.34
N ARG A 168 -17.71 6.38 -19.29
CA ARG A 168 -18.88 6.66 -20.15
C ARG A 168 -19.98 5.62 -19.97
N GLY A 169 -19.61 4.39 -19.63
CA GLY A 169 -20.51 3.31 -19.23
C GLY A 169 -19.83 2.40 -18.21
N GLY A 170 -20.62 1.83 -17.31
CA GLY A 170 -20.20 0.86 -16.31
C GLY A 170 -21.32 -0.13 -16.02
N THR A 171 -21.01 -1.20 -15.30
CA THR A 171 -21.96 -2.28 -14.99
C THR A 171 -22.01 -2.56 -13.50
N VAL A 172 -23.02 -3.33 -13.12
CA VAL A 172 -23.12 -3.98 -11.82
C VAL A 172 -23.12 -5.47 -12.05
N ASP A 173 -22.21 -6.18 -11.37
CA ASP A 173 -22.09 -7.62 -11.42
C ASP A 173 -22.50 -8.26 -10.08
N PRO A 174 -22.83 -9.57 -10.06
CA PRO A 174 -23.05 -10.30 -8.81
C PRO A 174 -21.86 -10.22 -7.84
N VAL A 175 -20.64 -10.00 -8.34
CA VAL A 175 -19.48 -9.79 -7.47
C VAL A 175 -19.60 -8.49 -6.68
N ASP A 176 -20.19 -7.43 -7.22
CA ASP A 176 -20.35 -6.16 -6.50
C ASP A 176 -21.22 -6.35 -5.25
N ILE A 177 -22.30 -7.15 -5.34
CA ILE A 177 -23.12 -7.54 -4.19
C ILE A 177 -22.27 -8.29 -3.15
N LYS A 178 -21.40 -9.20 -3.58
CA LYS A 178 -20.47 -9.90 -2.68
C LYS A 178 -19.48 -8.92 -2.04
N ILE A 179 -19.00 -7.92 -2.78
CA ILE A 179 -18.11 -6.87 -2.27
C ILE A 179 -18.80 -6.05 -1.18
N CYS A 180 -20.08 -5.72 -1.35
CA CYS A 180 -20.90 -5.08 -0.31
C CYS A 180 -21.00 -5.92 0.98
N ASN A 181 -20.85 -7.24 0.88
CA ASN A 181 -20.81 -8.16 2.03
C ASN A 181 -19.38 -8.43 2.55
N GLY A 182 -18.37 -7.71 2.06
CA GLY A 182 -16.98 -7.84 2.53
C GLY A 182 -16.13 -8.85 1.75
N TYR A 183 -16.61 -9.40 0.63
CA TYR A 183 -15.78 -10.24 -0.25
C TYR A 183 -14.49 -9.51 -0.64
N ALA A 184 -13.35 -10.20 -0.61
CA ALA A 184 -12.01 -9.67 -0.89
C ALA A 184 -11.55 -8.46 -0.02
N ARG A 185 -12.20 -8.20 1.13
CA ARG A 185 -11.81 -7.12 2.05
C ARG A 185 -10.37 -7.22 2.54
N VAL A 186 -9.92 -8.41 2.94
CA VAL A 186 -8.54 -8.65 3.39
C VAL A 186 -7.54 -8.35 2.27
N LEU A 187 -7.82 -8.81 1.04
CA LEU A 187 -6.97 -8.55 -0.12
C LEU A 187 -6.92 -7.06 -0.44
N ARG A 188 -8.04 -6.33 -0.40
CA ARG A 188 -8.05 -4.87 -0.60
C ARG A 188 -7.17 -4.16 0.41
N LYS A 189 -7.27 -4.54 1.70
CA LYS A 189 -6.49 -3.93 2.77
C LYS A 189 -4.98 -4.13 2.54
N GLN A 190 -4.57 -5.32 2.12
CA GLN A 190 -3.16 -5.63 1.90
C GLN A 190 -2.63 -5.00 0.60
N LEU A 191 -3.36 -5.14 -0.50
CA LEU A 191 -2.90 -4.72 -1.84
C LEU A 191 -3.00 -3.21 -2.06
N ASN A 192 -3.93 -2.52 -1.39
CA ASN A 192 -4.06 -1.06 -1.51
C ASN A 192 -3.40 -0.28 -0.37
N LYS A 193 -2.69 -0.94 0.55
CA LYS A 193 -2.03 -0.27 1.69
C LYS A 193 -1.12 0.88 1.25
N TYR A 194 -0.49 0.74 0.08
CA TYR A 194 0.42 1.73 -0.50
C TYR A 194 -0.14 2.38 -1.77
N ASN A 195 -1.45 2.24 -2.03
CA ASN A 195 -2.09 2.90 -3.15
C ASN A 195 -2.47 4.34 -2.75
N PRO A 196 -1.84 5.38 -3.32
CA PRO A 196 -2.12 6.77 -2.94
C PRO A 196 -3.54 7.23 -3.27
N ASN A 197 -4.23 6.53 -4.19
CA ASN A 197 -5.63 6.79 -4.51
C ASN A 197 -6.61 6.10 -3.54
N VAL A 198 -6.11 5.43 -2.48
CA VAL A 198 -6.93 4.73 -1.47
C VAL A 198 -6.59 5.24 -0.07
N ARG A 199 -7.56 5.89 0.58
CA ARG A 199 -7.38 6.50 1.91
C ARG A 199 -7.85 5.63 3.09
N GLY A 200 -8.41 4.46 2.81
CA GLY A 200 -8.95 3.56 3.83
C GLY A 200 -9.71 2.38 3.23
N GLU A 201 -10.40 1.61 4.08
CA GLU A 201 -11.27 0.51 3.63
C GLU A 201 -12.60 1.03 3.05
N LEU A 202 -13.06 2.19 3.50
CA LEU A 202 -14.34 2.81 3.16
C LEU A 202 -14.16 4.35 3.07
N PRO A 203 -14.98 5.08 2.29
CA PRO A 203 -15.97 4.55 1.35
C PRO A 203 -15.30 3.84 0.16
N LEU A 204 -15.90 2.73 -0.28
CA LEU A 204 -15.37 1.89 -1.37
C LEU A 204 -16.19 2.06 -2.63
N VAL A 205 -15.58 2.51 -3.72
CA VAL A 205 -16.24 2.62 -5.04
C VAL A 205 -16.52 1.21 -5.62
N LEU A 206 -17.75 0.99 -6.07
CA LEU A 206 -18.22 -0.28 -6.68
C LEU A 206 -18.01 -0.33 -8.21
N GLY A 207 -18.32 -1.47 -8.83
CA GLY A 207 -18.26 -1.68 -10.28
C GLY A 207 -16.96 -2.30 -10.72
N ARG A 208 -17.03 -3.27 -11.63
CA ARG A 208 -15.87 -3.94 -12.20
C ARG A 208 -15.64 -3.60 -13.67
N ASP A 209 -16.68 -3.24 -14.42
CA ASP A 209 -16.53 -2.86 -15.82
C ASP A 209 -16.52 -1.36 -16.04
N VAL A 210 -15.75 -0.96 -17.04
CA VAL A 210 -15.80 0.37 -17.62
C VAL A 210 -15.66 0.30 -19.13
N ALA A 211 -16.44 1.13 -19.82
CA ALA A 211 -16.09 1.64 -21.14
C ALA A 211 -16.01 3.16 -21.06
N GLY A 212 -15.00 3.75 -21.68
CA GLY A 212 -14.71 5.16 -21.51
C GLY A 212 -13.67 5.68 -22.47
N VAL A 213 -13.20 6.89 -22.18
CA VAL A 213 -12.18 7.57 -22.99
C VAL A 213 -10.95 7.81 -22.13
N VAL A 214 -9.76 7.52 -22.66
CA VAL A 214 -8.50 7.82 -21.96
C VAL A 214 -8.36 9.33 -21.81
N ARG A 215 -8.31 9.79 -20.57
CA ARG A 215 -8.19 11.21 -20.21
C ARG A 215 -6.75 11.62 -19.96
N ASP A 216 -5.94 10.74 -19.40
CA ASP A 216 -4.53 10.99 -19.11
C ASP A 216 -3.76 9.65 -19.01
N ILE A 217 -2.44 9.67 -19.20
CA ILE A 217 -1.58 8.48 -19.19
C ILE A 217 -0.26 8.72 -18.45
N GLY A 218 0.24 7.67 -17.79
CA GLY A 218 1.55 7.67 -17.17
C GLY A 218 2.68 7.60 -18.20
N ALA A 219 3.88 7.99 -17.78
CA ALA A 219 5.04 8.15 -18.67
C ALA A 219 5.55 6.85 -19.34
N ALA A 220 5.18 5.67 -18.85
CA ALA A 220 5.54 4.36 -19.43
C ALA A 220 4.39 3.69 -20.18
N VAL A 221 3.24 4.36 -20.32
CA VAL A 221 2.15 3.88 -21.16
C VAL A 221 2.55 4.01 -22.63
N THR A 222 2.50 2.90 -23.37
CA THR A 222 2.97 2.83 -24.76
C THR A 222 1.93 2.31 -25.75
N ARG A 223 0.86 1.67 -25.24
CA ARG A 223 -0.17 1.02 -26.07
C ARG A 223 -1.43 1.86 -26.26
N LEU A 224 -1.52 3.00 -25.57
CA LEU A 224 -2.73 3.81 -25.46
C LEU A 224 -2.34 5.28 -25.50
N GLU A 225 -3.21 6.09 -26.08
CA GLU A 225 -3.07 7.53 -26.20
C GLU A 225 -4.27 8.24 -25.58
N VAL A 226 -4.08 9.50 -25.19
CA VAL A 226 -5.19 10.35 -24.71
C VAL A 226 -6.21 10.53 -25.83
N GLY A 227 -7.49 10.31 -25.51
CA GLY A 227 -8.58 10.32 -26.48
C GLY A 227 -9.01 8.94 -26.97
N ASP A 228 -8.26 7.87 -26.66
CA ASP A 228 -8.64 6.51 -27.06
C ASP A 228 -9.94 6.05 -26.38
N GLU A 229 -10.82 5.43 -27.17
CA GLU A 229 -11.99 4.74 -26.65
C GLU A 229 -11.61 3.32 -26.18
N VAL A 230 -11.77 3.09 -24.88
CA VAL A 230 -11.27 1.89 -24.20
C VAL A 230 -12.34 1.20 -23.37
N TRP A 231 -12.07 -0.05 -23.03
CA TRP A 231 -12.81 -0.83 -22.05
C TRP A 231 -11.86 -1.62 -21.14
N CYS A 232 -12.30 -1.95 -19.93
CA CYS A 232 -11.58 -2.90 -19.08
C CYS A 232 -12.45 -3.49 -17.98
N ALA A 233 -12.00 -4.64 -17.49
CA ALA A 233 -12.44 -5.24 -16.23
C ALA A 233 -11.41 -4.96 -15.13
N VAL A 234 -11.87 -4.46 -14.00
CA VAL A 234 -11.04 -4.14 -12.84
C VAL A 234 -11.12 -5.28 -11.82
N PRO A 235 -9.97 -5.76 -11.28
CA PRO A 235 -9.98 -6.77 -10.23
C PRO A 235 -10.80 -6.38 -8.99
N PRO A 236 -11.41 -7.34 -8.26
CA PRO A 236 -12.24 -7.07 -7.08
C PRO A 236 -11.50 -6.38 -5.92
N TRP A 237 -10.17 -6.44 -5.90
CA TRP A 237 -9.33 -5.82 -4.87
C TRP A 237 -8.88 -4.40 -5.21
N LEU A 238 -9.18 -3.85 -6.39
CA LEU A 238 -8.89 -2.45 -6.71
C LEU A 238 -10.14 -1.56 -6.56
N PRO A 239 -9.98 -0.22 -6.47
CA PRO A 239 -11.09 0.72 -6.55
C PRO A 239 -11.97 0.46 -7.78
N GLY A 240 -13.29 0.61 -7.62
CA GLY A 240 -14.25 0.30 -8.67
C GLY A 240 -14.41 1.37 -9.75
N THR A 241 -15.29 1.07 -10.70
CA THR A 241 -15.54 1.83 -11.94
C THR A 241 -16.82 2.64 -11.94
N LEU A 242 -17.73 2.47 -10.96
CA LEU A 242 -18.95 3.28 -10.81
C LEU A 242 -18.61 4.66 -10.22
N ALA A 243 -17.84 5.42 -10.97
CA ALA A 243 -17.41 6.78 -10.68
C ALA A 243 -17.25 7.56 -11.98
N GLU A 244 -17.04 8.87 -11.91
CA GLU A 244 -16.81 9.68 -13.13
C GLU A 244 -15.47 9.35 -13.80
N VAL A 245 -14.45 8.98 -13.02
CA VAL A 245 -13.15 8.55 -13.54
C VAL A 245 -12.61 7.35 -12.78
N VAL A 246 -11.74 6.57 -13.42
CA VAL A 246 -11.04 5.45 -12.79
C VAL A 246 -9.57 5.43 -13.24
N VAL A 247 -8.67 5.07 -12.33
CA VAL A 247 -7.26 4.84 -12.63
C VAL A 247 -6.96 3.35 -12.60
N VAL A 248 -6.42 2.85 -13.70
CA VAL A 248 -6.07 1.42 -13.87
C VAL A 248 -4.71 1.29 -14.53
N LYS A 249 -4.06 0.14 -14.38
CA LYS A 249 -2.82 -0.16 -15.11
C LYS A 249 -3.11 -0.42 -16.58
N GLN A 250 -2.22 0.04 -17.48
CA GLN A 250 -2.34 -0.18 -18.93
C GLN A 250 -2.52 -1.67 -19.33
N GLN A 251 -2.09 -2.62 -18.49
CA GLN A 251 -2.27 -4.06 -18.74
C GLN A 251 -3.72 -4.55 -18.65
N TYR A 252 -4.59 -3.82 -17.95
CA TYR A 252 -6.01 -4.16 -17.85
C TYR A 252 -6.83 -3.56 -18.99
N VAL A 253 -6.27 -2.60 -19.72
CA VAL A 253 -7.00 -1.75 -20.66
C VAL A 253 -6.79 -2.22 -22.08
N SER A 254 -7.88 -2.25 -22.83
CA SER A 254 -7.91 -2.55 -24.26
C SER A 254 -8.80 -1.54 -24.98
N HIS A 255 -8.64 -1.38 -26.29
CA HIS A 255 -9.57 -0.58 -27.08
C HIS A 255 -10.94 -1.25 -27.10
N LYS A 256 -12.01 -0.46 -26.96
CA LYS A 256 -13.36 -1.01 -27.10
C LYS A 256 -13.63 -1.35 -28.57
N PRO A 257 -14.52 -2.31 -28.87
CA PRO A 257 -15.00 -2.54 -30.23
C PRO A 257 -15.63 -1.26 -30.80
N ARG A 258 -15.20 -0.86 -32.00
CA ARG A 258 -15.71 0.36 -32.67
C ARG A 258 -17.20 0.30 -32.98
N THR A 259 -17.74 -0.91 -33.14
CA THR A 259 -19.16 -1.16 -33.45
C THR A 259 -20.08 -1.04 -32.25
N LEU A 260 -19.55 -0.98 -31.03
CA LEU A 260 -20.34 -0.89 -29.80
C LEU A 260 -20.31 0.54 -29.24
N ALA A 261 -21.50 1.01 -28.85
CA ALA A 261 -21.64 2.16 -27.98
C ALA A 261 -21.04 1.86 -26.59
N PHE A 262 -20.75 2.90 -25.81
CA PHE A 262 -20.12 2.73 -24.50
C PHE A 262 -20.90 1.79 -23.57
N ASP A 263 -22.23 1.89 -23.50
CA ASP A 263 -23.03 1.03 -22.64
C ASP A 263 -22.91 -0.46 -23.01
N GLY A 264 -23.01 -0.76 -24.31
CA GLY A 264 -22.86 -2.13 -24.82
C GLY A 264 -21.42 -2.65 -24.74
N ALA A 265 -20.42 -1.76 -24.83
CA ALA A 265 -19.04 -2.13 -24.57
C ALA A 265 -18.81 -2.42 -23.08
N ALA A 266 -19.36 -1.61 -22.18
CA ALA A 266 -19.20 -1.78 -20.73
C ALA A 266 -19.81 -3.09 -20.23
N SER A 267 -20.84 -3.64 -20.87
CA SER A 267 -21.50 -4.89 -20.42
C SER A 267 -20.67 -6.18 -20.56
N LEU A 268 -19.48 -6.10 -21.14
CA LEU A 268 -18.73 -7.27 -21.63
C LEU A 268 -17.42 -7.62 -20.89
N PRO A 269 -16.60 -6.69 -20.35
CA PRO A 269 -15.26 -7.04 -19.92
C PRO A 269 -15.21 -8.07 -18.77
N TYR A 270 -15.96 -7.91 -17.69
CA TYR A 270 -15.88 -8.75 -16.50
C TYR A 270 -16.51 -10.11 -16.78
N SER A 271 -17.76 -10.12 -17.27
CA SER A 271 -18.45 -11.33 -17.71
C SER A 271 -17.67 -12.07 -18.80
N GLY A 272 -17.10 -11.34 -19.75
CA GLY A 272 -16.26 -11.85 -20.84
C GLY A 272 -14.96 -12.46 -20.35
N THR A 273 -14.26 -11.85 -19.38
CA THR A 273 -13.04 -12.45 -18.80
C THR A 273 -13.35 -13.73 -18.02
N VAL A 274 -14.48 -13.78 -17.30
CA VAL A 274 -14.94 -15.00 -16.61
C VAL A 274 -15.27 -16.12 -17.61
N ALA A 275 -16.01 -15.79 -18.68
CA ALA A 275 -16.32 -16.74 -19.75
C ALA A 275 -15.06 -17.22 -20.47
N TRP A 276 -14.11 -16.31 -20.75
CA TRP A 276 -12.85 -16.63 -21.40
C TRP A 276 -11.96 -17.53 -20.55
N ASP A 277 -11.88 -17.29 -19.24
CA ASP A 277 -11.18 -18.17 -18.31
C ASP A 277 -11.78 -19.59 -18.31
N ALA A 278 -13.11 -19.69 -18.28
CA ALA A 278 -13.79 -20.99 -18.33
C ALA A 278 -13.54 -21.73 -19.65
N VAL A 279 -13.71 -21.06 -20.78
CA VAL A 279 -13.67 -21.66 -22.12
C VAL A 279 -12.23 -21.86 -22.61
N ALA A 280 -11.44 -20.79 -22.67
CA ALA A 280 -10.13 -20.81 -23.30
C ALA A 280 -9.03 -21.32 -22.36
N VAL A 281 -9.07 -20.93 -21.07
CA VAL A 281 -7.99 -21.27 -20.12
C VAL A 281 -8.22 -22.64 -19.50
N LYS A 282 -9.38 -22.85 -18.88
CA LYS A 282 -9.71 -24.10 -18.15
C LYS A 282 -10.11 -25.23 -19.09
N ALA A 283 -11.07 -25.00 -19.98
CA ALA A 283 -11.53 -26.02 -20.93
C ALA A 283 -10.61 -26.17 -22.17
N LYS A 284 -9.62 -25.27 -22.35
CA LYS A 284 -8.65 -25.28 -23.45
C LYS A 284 -9.33 -25.33 -24.83
N LEU A 285 -10.48 -24.65 -24.94
CA LEU A 285 -11.21 -24.54 -26.18
C LEU A 285 -10.66 -23.38 -27.00
N SER A 286 -10.49 -23.62 -28.30
CA SER A 286 -10.06 -22.62 -29.27
C SER A 286 -10.88 -22.76 -30.54
N VAL A 287 -10.77 -21.77 -31.42
CA VAL A 287 -11.44 -21.77 -32.72
C VAL A 287 -11.13 -23.04 -33.54
N HIS A 288 -9.96 -23.65 -33.33
CA HIS A 288 -9.52 -24.84 -34.08
C HIS A 288 -10.07 -26.17 -33.54
N ASN A 289 -10.49 -26.23 -32.28
CA ASN A 289 -10.88 -27.50 -31.64
C ASN A 289 -12.34 -27.53 -31.14
N ALA A 290 -13.09 -26.44 -31.37
CA ALA A 290 -14.42 -26.28 -30.83
C ALA A 290 -15.55 -26.79 -31.74
N SER A 291 -15.34 -26.82 -33.06
CA SER A 291 -16.40 -27.03 -34.06
C SER A 291 -17.09 -28.39 -34.00
N SER A 292 -16.41 -29.44 -33.57
CA SER A 292 -16.96 -30.81 -33.52
C SER A 292 -17.48 -31.24 -32.14
N LYS A 293 -17.45 -30.34 -31.15
CA LYS A 293 -17.79 -30.65 -29.76
C LYS A 293 -19.17 -30.13 -29.40
N ARG A 294 -19.80 -30.80 -28.42
CA ARG A 294 -21.07 -30.38 -27.80
C ARG A 294 -20.79 -29.81 -26.42
N TYR A 295 -21.47 -28.75 -26.06
CA TYR A 295 -21.28 -28.02 -24.81
C TYR A 295 -22.61 -27.85 -24.08
N CYS A 296 -22.57 -27.85 -22.76
CA CYS A 296 -23.68 -27.44 -21.90
C CYS A 296 -23.22 -26.17 -21.18
N VAL A 297 -24.05 -25.13 -21.24
CA VAL A 297 -23.85 -23.85 -20.54
C VAL A 297 -24.79 -23.78 -19.36
#